data_AF-A0A2E9TGI1-F1
#
_entry.id   AF-A0A2E9TGI1-F1
#
_cell.length_a   1.000
_cell.length_b   1.000
_cell.length_c   1.000
_cell.angle_alpha   90.00
_cell.angle_beta   90.00
_cell.angle_gamma   90.00
#
_symmetry.space_group_name_H-M   'P 1'
#
loop_
_entity.id
_entity.type
_entity.pdbx_description
1 polymer ?
#
loop_
_entity_poly.entity_id
_entity_poly.type
_entity_poly.pdbx_seq_one_letter_code
_entity_poly.pdbx_strand_id
1 'polypeptide(L)'
;MKNLPNIALYAFGGICILQVISFLLFIESIVPYVFNTTPEGLEIAVLMHYAIAPLFLMMGLVAFFATTFELESKRKVILAVIIGYVPLFIVFNYFMGLEVMNAGVETYILDIICFFLGLIAYLSSSKQSN
;
A
#
# COMPACT_ATOMS: atom_id res chain seq x y z
N MET A 1 16.71 16.18 8.12
CA MET A 1 16.01 14.97 7.61
C MET A 1 16.02 14.90 6.07
N LYS A 2 17.18 15.09 5.42
CA LYS A 2 17.29 15.22 3.95
C LYS A 2 16.89 13.95 3.17
N ASN A 3 16.90 12.79 3.82
CA ASN A 3 16.66 11.49 3.18
C ASN A 3 15.22 10.97 3.39
N LEU A 4 14.37 11.69 4.13
CA LEU A 4 13.05 11.21 4.51
C LEU A 4 12.13 10.91 3.31
N PRO A 5 12.13 11.70 2.20
CA PRO A 5 11.40 11.33 0.99
C PRO A 5 11.80 9.99 0.39
N ASN A 6 13.11 9.72 0.34
CA ASN A 6 13.60 8.45 -0.15
C ASN A 6 13.19 7.30 0.78
N ILE A 7 13.25 7.51 2.10
CA ILE A 7 12.79 6.51 3.08
C ILE A 7 11.31 6.19 2.87
N ALA A 8 10.45 7.20 2.71
CA ALA A 8 9.02 7.00 2.44
C ALA A 8 8.77 6.23 1.14
N LEU A 9 9.47 6.62 0.06
CA LEU A 9 9.38 5.95 -1.23
C LEU A 9 9.89 4.50 -1.19
N TYR A 10 10.99 4.23 -0.47
CA TYR A 10 11.49 2.88 -0.27
C TYR A 10 10.55 2.03 0.58
N ALA A 11 9.98 2.58 1.64
CA ALA A 11 9.05 1.87 2.50
C ALA A 11 7.78 1.47 1.74
N PHE A 12 7.15 2.44 1.07
CA PHE A 12 5.96 2.20 0.26
C PHE A 12 6.26 1.23 -0.89
N GLY A 13 7.34 1.49 -1.65
CA GLY A 13 7.72 0.64 -2.78
C GLY A 13 8.04 -0.79 -2.36
N GLY A 14 8.77 -0.95 -1.26
CA GLY A 14 9.10 -2.24 -0.67
C GLY A 14 7.86 -3.00 -0.21
N ILE A 15 6.92 -2.35 0.46
CA ILE A 15 5.67 -2.98 0.92
C ILE A 15 4.82 -3.44 -0.26
N CYS A 16 4.66 -2.62 -1.31
CA CYS A 16 3.94 -3.05 -2.51
C CYS A 16 4.59 -4.28 -3.17
N ILE A 17 5.92 -4.31 -3.28
CA ILE A 17 6.63 -5.46 -3.87
C ILE A 17 6.51 -6.71 -2.97
N LEU A 18 6.59 -6.56 -1.65
CA LEU A 18 6.39 -7.66 -0.72
C LEU A 18 4.95 -8.20 -0.79
N GLN A 19 3.95 -7.34 -0.97
CA GLN A 19 2.55 -7.76 -1.20
C GLN A 19 2.43 -8.55 -2.50
N VAL A 20 3.08 -8.13 -3.58
CA VAL A 20 3.09 -8.89 -4.84
C VAL A 20 3.70 -10.27 -4.65
N ILE A 21 4.85 -10.37 -3.99
CA ILE A 21 5.49 -11.65 -3.70
C ILE A 21 4.55 -12.53 -2.86
N SER A 22 3.88 -11.94 -1.87
CA SER A 22 2.90 -12.62 -1.02
C SER A 22 1.71 -13.13 -1.84
N PHE A 23 1.18 -12.32 -2.76
CA PHE A 23 0.05 -12.71 -3.60
C PHE A 23 0.43 -13.81 -4.59
N LEU A 24 1.59 -13.73 -5.21
CA LEU A 24 2.00 -14.72 -6.21
C LEU A 24 2.35 -16.09 -5.60
N LEU A 25 2.91 -16.10 -4.40
CA LEU A 25 3.44 -17.32 -3.80
C LEU A 25 2.55 -17.94 -2.73
N PHE A 26 1.73 -17.13 -2.04
CA PHE A 26 1.08 -17.55 -0.79
C PHE A 26 -0.40 -17.18 -0.70
N ILE A 27 -1.02 -16.62 -1.75
CA ILE A 27 -2.38 -16.08 -1.63
C ILE A 27 -3.44 -17.12 -1.24
N GLU A 28 -3.34 -18.34 -1.78
CA GLU A 28 -4.26 -19.43 -1.45
C GLU A 28 -4.21 -19.78 0.04
N SER A 29 -3.05 -19.59 0.68
CA SER A 29 -2.89 -19.77 2.12
C SER A 29 -3.34 -18.54 2.91
N ILE A 30 -3.20 -17.33 2.36
CA ILE A 30 -3.52 -16.06 3.07
C ILE A 30 -5.01 -15.77 3.08
N VAL A 31 -5.70 -15.94 1.95
CA VAL A 31 -7.11 -15.54 1.78
C VAL A 31 -8.04 -16.14 2.84
N PRO A 32 -7.96 -17.43 3.22
CA PRO A 32 -8.81 -18.00 4.26
C PRO A 32 -8.63 -17.38 5.66
N TYR A 33 -7.51 -16.70 5.93
CA TYR A 33 -7.32 -15.98 7.19
C TYR A 33 -7.94 -14.57 7.17
N VAL A 34 -8.10 -13.97 5.99
CA VAL A 34 -8.59 -12.59 5.82
C VAL A 34 -10.07 -12.54 5.44
N PHE A 35 -10.58 -13.60 4.80
CA PHE A 35 -11.96 -13.71 4.34
C PHE A 35 -12.70 -14.85 5.04
N ASN A 36 -13.91 -14.57 5.51
CA ASN A 36 -14.83 -15.52 6.13
C ASN A 36 -16.01 -15.76 5.18
N THR A 37 -15.83 -16.59 4.16
CA THR A 37 -16.81 -16.75 3.08
C THR A 37 -16.86 -18.19 2.56
N THR A 38 -17.73 -18.45 1.58
CA THR A 38 -17.89 -19.75 0.92
C THR A 38 -16.65 -20.13 0.11
N PRO A 39 -16.48 -21.42 -0.26
CA PRO A 39 -15.36 -21.85 -1.11
C PRO A 39 -15.24 -21.05 -2.43
N GLU A 40 -16.37 -20.78 -3.08
CA GLU A 40 -16.42 -19.96 -4.30
C GLU A 40 -15.99 -18.51 -4.02
N GLY A 41 -16.40 -17.94 -2.88
CA GLY A 41 -15.96 -16.61 -2.46
C GLY A 41 -14.46 -16.53 -2.19
N LEU A 42 -13.85 -17.59 -1.64
CA LEU A 42 -12.41 -17.68 -1.43
C LEU A 42 -11.66 -17.77 -2.77
N GLU A 43 -12.18 -18.54 -3.73
CA GLU A 43 -11.61 -18.63 -5.08
C GLU A 43 -11.63 -17.27 -5.79
N ILE A 44 -12.75 -16.55 -5.72
CA ILE A 44 -12.86 -15.18 -6.27
C ILE A 44 -11.87 -14.23 -5.59
N ALA A 45 -11.72 -14.32 -4.27
CA ALA A 45 -10.76 -13.49 -3.54
C ALA A 45 -9.31 -13.79 -3.97
N VAL A 46 -8.94 -15.05 -4.18
CA VAL A 46 -7.64 -15.44 -4.73
C VAL A 46 -7.42 -14.84 -6.13
N LEU A 47 -8.39 -15.00 -7.03
CA LEU A 47 -8.31 -14.46 -8.39
C LEU A 47 -8.19 -12.93 -8.41
N MET A 48 -8.91 -12.24 -7.52
CA MET A 48 -8.81 -10.79 -7.36
C MET A 48 -7.39 -10.37 -6.98
N HIS A 49 -6.75 -11.07 -6.04
CA HIS A 49 -5.38 -10.76 -5.61
C HIS A 49 -4.35 -11.02 -6.72
N TYR A 50 -4.52 -12.06 -7.53
CA TYR A 50 -3.71 -12.24 -8.73
C TYR A 50 -3.90 -11.12 -9.74
N ALA A 51 -5.15 -10.68 -9.94
CA ALA A 51 -5.47 -9.60 -10.88
C ALA A 51 -4.89 -8.24 -10.46
N ILE A 52 -4.84 -7.95 -9.15
CA ILE A 52 -4.29 -6.69 -8.64
C ILE A 52 -2.76 -6.73 -8.44
N ALA A 53 -2.13 -7.91 -8.40
CA ALA A 53 -0.68 -8.02 -8.19
C ALA A 53 0.15 -7.17 -9.19
N PRO A 54 -0.15 -7.13 -10.51
CA PRO A 54 0.55 -6.23 -11.44
C PRO A 54 0.43 -4.74 -11.08
N LEU A 55 -0.72 -4.32 -10.54
CA LEU A 55 -0.92 -2.94 -10.10
C LEU A 55 0.00 -2.58 -8.93
N PHE A 56 0.06 -3.43 -7.91
CA PHE A 56 0.98 -3.25 -6.79
C PHE A 56 2.44 -3.27 -7.25
N LEU A 57 2.80 -4.12 -8.21
CA LEU A 57 4.15 -4.15 -8.77
C LEU A 57 4.50 -2.83 -9.46
N MET A 58 3.60 -2.31 -10.30
CA MET A 58 3.79 -1.01 -10.96
C MET A 58 3.94 0.11 -9.93
N MET A 59 3.07 0.18 -8.93
CA MET A 59 3.15 1.19 -7.86
C MET A 59 4.48 1.09 -7.09
N GLY A 60 4.93 -0.13 -6.79
CA GLY A 60 6.19 -0.37 -6.10
C GLY A 60 7.41 0.08 -6.90
N LEU A 61 7.46 -0.28 -8.18
CA LEU A 61 8.54 0.12 -9.09
C LEU A 61 8.57 1.63 -9.33
N VAL A 62 7.41 2.26 -9.52
CA VAL A 62 7.30 3.73 -9.66
C VAL A 62 7.87 4.43 -8.43
N ALA A 63 7.54 3.94 -7.23
CA ALA A 63 8.06 4.51 -5.99
C ALA A 63 9.59 4.35 -5.86
N PHE A 64 10.13 3.16 -6.18
CA PHE A 64 11.57 2.93 -6.18
C PHE A 64 12.30 3.82 -7.19
N PHE A 65 11.81 3.93 -8.43
CA PHE A 65 12.46 4.79 -9.43
C PHE A 65 12.38 6.26 -9.05
N ALA A 66 11.29 6.70 -8.39
CA ALA A 66 11.16 8.06 -7.91
C ALA A 66 12.25 8.47 -6.88
N THR A 67 12.92 7.51 -6.22
CA THR A 67 14.03 7.83 -5.29
C THR A 67 15.23 8.50 -5.97
N THR A 68 15.34 8.39 -7.29
CA THR A 68 16.38 9.02 -8.12
C THR A 68 15.99 10.41 -8.62
N PHE A 69 14.72 10.80 -8.50
CA PHE A 69 14.23 12.07 -9.02
C PHE A 69 14.66 13.26 -8.16
N GLU A 70 14.49 14.46 -8.71
CA GLU A 70 14.60 15.70 -7.95
C GLU A 70 13.52 15.79 -6.86
N LEU A 71 13.78 16.61 -5.84
CA LEU A 71 12.94 16.69 -4.65
C LEU A 71 11.48 17.04 -4.97
N GLU A 72 11.24 17.95 -5.91
CA GLU A 72 9.88 18.34 -6.30
C GLU A 72 9.11 17.17 -6.90
N SER A 73 9.73 16.43 -7.83
CA SER A 73 9.13 15.25 -8.45
C SER A 73 8.88 14.13 -7.43
N LYS A 74 9.80 13.90 -6.49
CA LYS A 74 9.58 12.98 -5.35
C LYS A 74 8.34 13.36 -4.56
N ARG A 75 8.18 14.64 -4.24
CA ARG A 75 7.03 15.13 -3.47
C ARG A 75 5.71 14.89 -4.21
N LYS A 76 5.67 15.04 -5.53
CA LYS A 76 4.48 14.75 -6.34
C LYS A 76 4.11 13.26 -6.27
N VAL A 77 5.09 12.37 -6.36
CA VAL A 77 4.84 10.92 -6.21
C VAL A 77 4.35 10.58 -4.80
N ILE A 78 5.00 11.11 -3.75
CA ILE A 78 4.55 10.91 -2.36
C ILE A 78 3.14 11.45 -2.15
N LEU A 79 2.82 12.61 -2.71
CA LEU A 79 1.47 13.19 -2.64
C LEU A 79 0.44 12.29 -3.33
N ALA A 80 0.76 11.72 -4.49
CA ALA A 80 -0.11 10.76 -5.17
C ALA A 80 -0.39 9.53 -4.30
N VAL A 81 0.63 9.01 -3.60
CA VAL A 81 0.48 7.91 -2.63
C VAL A 81 -0.46 8.30 -1.48
N ILE A 82 -0.27 9.48 -0.88
CA ILE A 82 -1.14 10.00 0.19
C ILE A 82 -2.60 10.10 -0.29
N ILE A 83 -2.82 10.68 -1.47
CA ILE A 83 -4.15 10.84 -2.04
C ILE A 83 -4.79 9.47 -2.32
N GLY A 84 -4.03 8.50 -2.84
CA GLY A 84 -4.50 7.15 -3.11
C GLY A 84 -4.89 6.37 -1.85
N TYR A 85 -4.21 6.62 -0.72
CA TYR A 85 -4.54 6.00 0.56
C TYR A 85 -5.86 6.47 1.16
N VAL A 86 -6.32 7.69 0.87
CA VAL A 86 -7.58 8.22 1.42
C VAL A 86 -8.79 7.36 1.04
N PRO A 87 -9.09 7.10 -0.25
CA PRO A 87 -10.19 6.21 -0.60
C PRO A 87 -9.94 4.77 -0.15
N LEU A 88 -8.68 4.31 -0.13
CA LEU A 88 -8.34 2.97 0.36
C LEU A 88 -8.77 2.78 1.82
N PHE A 89 -8.49 3.74 2.70
CA PHE A 89 -8.90 3.67 4.10
C PHE A 89 -10.41 3.75 4.31
N ILE A 90 -11.13 4.51 3.46
CA ILE A 90 -12.60 4.52 3.48
C ILE A 90 -13.14 3.12 3.16
N VAL A 91 -12.59 2.47 2.13
CA VAL A 91 -12.96 1.11 1.73
C VAL A 91 -12.59 0.09 2.81
N PHE A 92 -11.40 0.17 3.40
CA PHE A 92 -10.99 -0.72 4.49
C PHE A 92 -11.91 -0.61 5.70
N ASN A 93 -12.25 0.61 6.10
CA ASN A 93 -13.19 0.84 7.20
C ASN A 93 -14.58 0.25 6.91
N TYR A 94 -15.04 0.34 5.66
CA TYR A 94 -16.27 -0.32 5.25
C TYR A 94 -16.16 -1.85 5.31
N PHE A 95 -15.07 -2.42 4.77
CA PHE A 95 -14.83 -3.87 4.75
C PHE A 95 -14.74 -4.48 6.14
N MET A 96 -14.08 -3.82 7.10
CA MET A 96 -14.01 -4.28 8.49
C MET A 96 -15.39 -4.46 9.16
N GLY A 97 -16.44 -3.82 8.64
CA GLY A 97 -17.81 -3.98 9.13
C GLY A 97 -18.58 -5.13 8.51
N LEU A 98 -18.01 -5.85 7.53
CA LEU A 98 -18.69 -6.93 6.81
C LEU A 98 -18.36 -8.29 7.43
N GLU A 99 -19.38 -9.14 7.63
CA GLU A 99 -19.21 -10.51 8.16
C GLU A 99 -18.34 -11.41 7.26
N VAL A 100 -18.22 -11.04 5.97
CA VAL A 100 -17.41 -11.76 4.99
C VAL A 100 -15.90 -11.53 5.18
N MET A 101 -15.52 -10.56 6.03
CA MET A 101 -14.14 -10.21 6.31
C MET A 101 -13.76 -10.71 7.70
N ASN A 102 -12.62 -11.39 7.78
CA ASN A 102 -11.92 -11.68 9.04
C ASN A 102 -10.72 -10.73 9.17
N ALA A 103 -10.99 -9.43 9.18
CA ALA A 103 -9.96 -8.38 9.14
C ALA A 103 -10.26 -7.27 10.16
N GLY A 104 -9.28 -6.94 10.99
CA GLY A 104 -9.27 -5.73 11.82
C GLY A 104 -8.26 -4.70 11.35
N VAL A 105 -8.03 -3.67 12.17
CA VAL A 105 -7.06 -2.59 11.89
C VAL A 105 -5.65 -3.15 11.68
N GLU A 106 -5.30 -4.22 12.39
CA GLU A 106 -4.04 -4.94 12.28
C GLU A 106 -3.77 -5.50 10.88
N THR A 107 -4.81 -5.81 10.11
CA THR A 107 -4.68 -6.32 8.73
C THR A 107 -4.08 -5.25 7.80
N TYR A 108 -4.29 -3.97 8.13
CA TYR A 108 -3.90 -2.83 7.29
C TYR A 108 -2.84 -1.94 7.96
N ILE A 109 -2.17 -2.44 9.02
CA ILE A 109 -1.26 -1.62 9.83
C ILE A 109 -0.07 -1.08 9.00
N LEU A 110 0.40 -1.86 8.03
CA LEU A 110 1.51 -1.46 7.15
C LEU A 110 1.12 -0.27 6.25
N ASP A 111 -0.13 -0.26 5.76
CA ASP A 111 -0.67 0.84 4.96
C ASP A 111 -0.81 2.12 5.78
N ILE A 112 -1.28 1.99 7.03
CA ILE A 112 -1.36 3.11 7.98
C ILE A 112 0.04 3.70 8.23
N ILE A 113 1.04 2.85 8.48
CA ILE A 113 2.43 3.28 8.67
C ILE A 113 2.96 4.00 7.43
N CYS A 114 2.73 3.44 6.23
CA CYS A 114 3.15 4.06 4.97
C CYS A 114 2.51 5.44 4.76
N PHE A 115 1.22 5.55 5.04
CA PHE A 115 0.50 6.82 4.92
C PHE A 115 1.10 7.90 5.82
N PHE A 116 1.29 7.62 7.10
CA PHE A 116 1.87 8.59 8.03
C PHE A 116 3.32 8.92 7.69
N LEU A 117 4.12 7.93 7.29
CA LEU A 117 5.48 8.16 6.83
C LEU A 117 5.51 9.06 5.59
N GLY A 118 4.62 8.83 4.62
CA GLY A 118 4.45 9.67 3.44
C GLY A 118 4.06 11.10 3.81
N LEU A 119 3.09 11.27 4.72
CA LEU A 119 2.65 12.57 5.21
C LEU A 119 3.81 13.35 5.86
N ILE A 120 4.56 12.71 6.76
CA ILE A 120 5.71 13.32 7.43
C ILE A 120 6.79 13.67 6.41
N ALA A 121 7.07 12.79 5.45
CA ALA A 121 8.05 13.04 4.39
C ALA A 121 7.66 14.22 3.49
N TYR A 122 6.38 14.32 3.10
CA TYR A 122 5.86 15.40 2.28
C TYR A 122 5.95 16.76 2.99
N LEU A 123 5.53 16.82 4.27
CA LEU A 123 5.54 18.04 5.09
C LEU A 123 6.94 18.45 5.54
N SER A 124 7.85 17.50 5.80
CA SER A 124 9.23 17.82 6.15
C SER A 124 10.01 18.40 4.98
N SER A 125 9.66 18.03 3.75
CA SER A 125 10.38 18.45 2.54
C SER A 125 10.00 19.85 2.08
N SER A 126 8.80 20.34 2.43
CA SER A 126 8.41 21.72 2.16
C SER A 126 9.25 22.73 2.94
N LYS A 127 9.78 22.33 4.11
CA LYS A 127 10.64 23.19 4.94
C LYS A 127 12.07 23.31 4.42
N GLN A 128 12.48 22.52 3.43
CA GLN A 128 13.84 22.54 2.85
C GLN A 128 13.96 23.37 1.57
N SER A 129 12.86 23.84 0.98
CA SER A 129 12.88 24.67 -0.23
C SER A 129 12.75 26.18 0.04
N ASN A 130 12.77 26.59 1.31
CA ASN A 130 12.84 27.97 1.77
C ASN A 130 14.17 28.17 2.51
#